data_AF-A0A645C611-F1
#
_entry.id   AF-A0A645C611-F1
#
_cell.length_a   1.000
_cell.length_b   1.000
_cell.length_c   1.000
_cell.angle_alpha   90.00
_cell.angle_beta   90.00
_cell.angle_gamma   90.00
#
_symmetry.space_group_name_H-M   'P 1'
#
loop_
_entity.id
_entity.type
_entity.pdbx_description
1 polymer ?
#
loop_
_entity_poly.entity_id
_entity_poly.type
_entity_poly.pdbx_seq_one_letter_code
_entity_poly.pdbx_strand_id
1 'polypeptide(L)'
;MDGVEKVYAISGYFGNRFVNESLKTSAGGTSNTCITDAPIMKLNEVMMNYIEAAVELSQLGAYSLTQVDLDKTINTLRDRKSTKMPHITLEGNNLSVNGITINDPLRDTDVPSLIWEIRRERRIELVYEGIRFNDLRRWNKLKYADMSLNPKLNLGAWLDKEKYIVWYNNKYKPSTPITLQTLKSINLDRNGNAGYIVPITDNNMLRKYQEKDYLYPIPLDQITLYETKGKELKQNTGW
;
A
#
# COMPACT_ATOMS: atom_id res chain seq x y z
N MET A 1 31.74 17.77 -1.69
CA MET A 1 31.31 16.40 -1.37
C MET A 1 29.99 16.20 -2.11
N ASP A 2 30.06 15.67 -3.33
CA ASP A 2 28.87 15.44 -4.18
C ASP A 2 28.14 14.16 -3.74
N GLY A 3 27.82 14.08 -2.45
CA GLY A 3 27.25 12.92 -1.76
C GLY A 3 25.75 12.76 -1.97
N VAL A 4 25.21 13.22 -3.09
CA VAL A 4 23.84 12.86 -3.47
C VAL A 4 23.94 11.54 -4.23
N GLU A 5 23.83 10.42 -3.51
CA GLU A 5 23.59 9.14 -4.17
C GLU A 5 22.36 9.28 -5.06
N LYS A 6 22.47 8.77 -6.30
CA LYS A 6 21.33 8.74 -7.21
C LYS A 6 20.28 7.83 -6.61
N VAL A 7 19.20 8.40 -6.09
CA VAL A 7 18.06 7.63 -5.59
C VAL A 7 17.36 6.98 -6.79
N TYR A 8 17.29 5.65 -6.80
CA TYR A 8 16.52 4.90 -7.79
C TYR A 8 15.40 4.13 -7.10
N ALA A 9 14.22 4.12 -7.71
CA ALA A 9 13.10 3.30 -7.26
C ALA A 9 13.29 1.87 -7.77
N ILE A 10 13.50 0.92 -6.86
CA ILE A 10 13.71 -0.50 -7.21
C ILE A 10 12.53 -1.11 -7.98
N SER A 11 11.32 -0.56 -7.83
CA SER A 11 10.11 -0.98 -8.55
C SER A 11 9.78 -0.11 -9.76
N GLY A 12 10.54 0.95 -10.02
CA GLY A 12 10.20 1.95 -11.05
C GLY A 12 9.12 2.96 -10.63
N TYR A 13 8.62 2.91 -9.38
CA TYR A 13 7.64 3.87 -8.85
C TYR A 13 8.16 4.58 -7.60
N PHE A 14 7.86 5.87 -7.48
CA PHE A 14 8.04 6.65 -6.26
C PHE A 14 6.69 6.98 -5.63
N GLY A 15 6.60 6.88 -4.31
CA GLY A 15 5.48 7.45 -3.57
C GLY A 15 5.68 8.96 -3.42
N ASN A 16 4.67 9.75 -3.76
CA ASN A 16 4.67 11.20 -3.58
C ASN A 16 3.71 11.67 -2.47
N ARG A 17 3.09 10.74 -1.74
CA ARG A 17 2.22 11.08 -0.62
C ARG A 17 3.04 11.75 0.47
N PHE A 18 2.51 12.84 1.04
CA PHE A 18 3.19 13.72 1.98
C PHE A 18 4.43 14.45 1.42
N VAL A 19 4.72 14.36 0.12
CA VAL A 19 5.73 15.25 -0.48
C VAL A 19 5.13 16.64 -0.59
N ASN A 20 5.65 17.57 0.21
CA ASN A 20 5.26 18.97 0.11
C ASN A 20 6.03 19.65 -1.03
N GLU A 21 5.38 19.80 -2.19
CA GLU A 21 6.00 20.42 -3.38
C GLU A 21 6.50 21.86 -3.12
N SER A 22 5.87 22.62 -2.22
CA SER A 22 6.34 23.97 -1.87
C SER A 22 7.66 23.97 -1.10
N LEU A 23 8.00 22.87 -0.42
CA LEU A 23 9.22 22.74 0.36
C LEU A 23 10.34 22.00 -0.38
N LYS A 24 10.06 21.40 -1.55
CA LYS A 24 10.93 20.46 -2.26
C LYS A 24 12.37 20.94 -2.49
N THR A 25 12.57 22.24 -2.69
CA THR A 25 13.90 22.85 -2.90
C THR A 25 14.33 23.76 -1.76
N SER A 26 13.52 23.87 -0.72
CA SER A 26 13.80 24.69 0.46
C SER A 26 14.55 23.90 1.53
N ALA A 27 15.30 24.59 2.38
CA ALA A 27 15.99 23.96 3.51
C ALA A 27 15.02 23.13 4.40
N GLY A 28 13.77 23.60 4.55
CA GLY A 28 12.73 22.90 5.32
C GLY A 28 12.19 21.62 4.68
N GLY A 29 12.52 21.31 3.42
CA GLY A 29 12.19 20.04 2.77
C GLY A 29 13.40 19.18 2.41
N THR A 30 14.62 19.74 2.45
CA THR A 30 15.87 19.03 2.09
C THR A 30 16.78 18.73 3.27
N SER A 31 16.40 19.10 4.50
CA SER A 31 17.17 18.83 5.72
C SER A 31 16.60 17.66 6.54
N ASN A 32 17.39 17.20 7.52
CA ASN A 32 16.93 16.30 8.58
C ASN A 32 15.95 16.96 9.58
N THR A 33 15.66 18.26 9.42
CA THR A 33 14.65 19.02 10.17
C THR A 33 13.43 19.31 9.30
N CYS A 34 13.05 18.37 8.43
CA CYS A 34 11.93 18.54 7.50
C CYS A 34 10.65 18.96 8.24
N ILE A 35 10.05 20.07 7.83
CA ILE A 35 8.88 20.68 8.50
C ILE A 35 7.54 20.25 7.88
N THR A 36 7.55 19.20 7.06
CA THR A 36 6.34 18.67 6.45
C THR A 36 5.42 18.08 7.52
N ASP A 37 4.14 18.45 7.48
CA ASP A 37 3.15 17.95 8.43
C ASP A 37 2.98 16.43 8.34
N ALA A 38 2.89 15.78 9.50
CA ALA A 38 2.65 14.35 9.67
C ALA A 38 1.32 14.11 10.39
N PRO A 39 0.17 14.19 9.69
CA PRO A 39 -1.14 14.10 10.33
C PRO A 39 -1.38 12.68 10.90
N ILE A 40 -1.72 12.63 12.19
CA ILE A 40 -2.01 11.38 12.92
C ILE A 40 -3.46 10.93 12.76
N MET A 41 -4.41 11.87 12.70
CA MET A 41 -5.82 11.61 12.44
C MET A 41 -6.31 12.51 11.33
N LYS A 42 -7.09 11.95 10.41
CA LYS A 42 -7.65 12.69 9.27
C LYS A 42 -9.10 12.30 9.03
N LEU A 43 -9.85 13.26 8.50
CA LEU A 43 -11.28 13.06 8.22
C LEU A 43 -11.54 11.91 7.24
N ASN A 44 -10.68 11.71 6.24
CA ASN A 44 -10.81 10.59 5.30
C ASN A 44 -10.68 9.23 6.00
N GLU A 45 -9.78 9.07 6.96
CA GLU A 45 -9.69 7.85 7.76
C GLU A 45 -10.95 7.64 8.61
N VAL A 46 -11.46 8.71 9.25
CA VAL A 46 -12.72 8.64 10.03
C VAL A 46 -13.89 8.21 9.16
N MET A 47 -14.01 8.76 7.95
CA MET A 47 -15.01 8.35 6.96
C MET A 47 -14.84 6.87 6.57
N MET A 48 -13.61 6.41 6.32
CA MET A 48 -13.34 5.02 6.00
C MET A 48 -13.61 4.07 7.17
N ASN A 49 -13.34 4.49 8.41
CA ASN A 49 -13.65 3.72 9.61
C ASN A 49 -15.17 3.60 9.79
N TYR A 50 -15.91 4.70 9.60
CA TYR A 50 -17.37 4.71 9.68
C TYR A 50 -17.99 3.74 8.68
N ILE A 51 -17.65 3.86 7.40
CA ILE A 51 -18.32 3.05 6.37
C ILE A 51 -17.98 1.58 6.50
N GLU A 52 -16.75 1.23 6.87
CA GLU A 52 -16.38 -0.15 7.13
C GLU A 52 -17.20 -0.74 8.29
N ALA A 53 -17.31 -0.01 9.41
CA ALA A 53 -18.14 -0.45 10.53
C ALA A 53 -19.63 -0.57 10.15
N ALA A 54 -20.17 0.38 9.39
CA ALA A 54 -21.56 0.35 8.92
C ALA A 54 -21.84 -0.88 8.04
N VAL A 55 -20.91 -1.23 7.14
CA VAL A 55 -21.05 -2.43 6.31
C VAL A 55 -20.94 -3.70 7.16
N GLU A 56 -19.93 -3.82 8.04
CA GLU A 56 -19.77 -4.99 8.91
C GLU A 56 -21.01 -5.19 9.79
N LEU A 57 -21.54 -4.12 10.41
CA LEU A 57 -22.78 -4.19 11.19
C LEU A 57 -24.00 -4.56 10.35
N SER A 58 -24.05 -4.13 9.08
CA SER A 58 -25.13 -4.51 8.18
C SER A 58 -25.09 -5.99 7.80
N GLN A 59 -23.90 -6.57 7.61
CA GLN A 59 -23.75 -8.02 7.41
C GLN A 59 -24.19 -8.82 8.65
N LEU A 60 -24.09 -8.24 9.84
CA LEU A 60 -24.59 -8.82 11.10
C LEU A 60 -26.07 -8.54 11.36
N GLY A 61 -26.77 -7.82 10.48
CA GLY A 61 -28.17 -7.42 10.67
C GLY A 61 -28.38 -6.37 11.77
N ALA A 62 -27.32 -5.77 12.28
CA ALA A 62 -27.35 -4.78 13.36
C ALA A 62 -27.46 -3.32 12.86
N TYR A 63 -27.32 -3.11 11.55
CA TYR A 63 -27.41 -1.80 10.92
C TYR A 63 -28.05 -1.90 9.53
N SER A 64 -28.90 -0.93 9.18
CA SER A 64 -29.42 -0.83 7.81
C SER A 64 -28.51 0.10 7.02
N LEU A 65 -27.61 -0.50 6.23
CA LEU A 65 -26.76 0.28 5.34
C LEU A 65 -27.61 0.95 4.26
N THR A 66 -27.42 2.24 4.06
CA THR A 66 -28.14 3.01 3.04
C THR A 66 -27.18 3.75 2.12
N GLN A 67 -27.70 4.26 1.00
CA GLN A 67 -26.94 5.14 0.12
C GLN A 67 -26.37 6.37 0.85
N VAL A 68 -27.09 6.89 1.85
CA VAL A 68 -26.67 8.06 2.64
C VAL A 68 -25.33 7.82 3.35
N ASP A 69 -25.04 6.58 3.74
CA ASP A 69 -23.76 6.23 4.36
C ASP A 69 -22.59 6.32 3.38
N LEU A 70 -22.80 5.91 2.13
CA LEU A 70 -21.81 6.04 1.06
C LEU A 70 -21.64 7.50 0.66
N ASP A 71 -22.73 8.25 0.58
CA ASP A 71 -22.76 9.66 0.17
C ASP A 71 -21.92 10.54 1.11
N LYS A 72 -22.08 10.36 2.43
CA LYS A 72 -21.32 11.11 3.44
C LYS A 72 -19.89 10.60 3.67
N THR A 73 -19.49 9.49 3.04
CA THR A 73 -18.15 8.89 3.20
C THR A 73 -17.43 8.74 1.86
N ILE A 74 -17.56 7.59 1.20
CA ILE A 74 -16.81 7.26 -0.02
C ILE A 74 -17.11 8.24 -1.15
N ASN A 75 -18.38 8.62 -1.38
CA ASN A 75 -18.71 9.57 -2.44
C ASN A 75 -18.19 10.97 -2.12
N THR A 76 -18.23 11.40 -0.85
CA THR A 76 -17.53 12.62 -0.41
C THR A 76 -16.03 12.57 -0.72
N LEU A 77 -15.38 11.41 -0.54
CA LEU A 77 -13.97 11.23 -0.88
C LEU A 77 -13.71 11.21 -2.39
N ARG A 78 -14.62 10.62 -3.17
CA ARG A 78 -14.56 10.53 -4.64
C ARG A 78 -14.85 11.87 -5.32
N ASP A 79 -15.64 12.73 -4.69
CA ASP A 79 -15.99 14.09 -5.13
C ASP A 79 -14.86 15.12 -5.01
N ARG A 80 -13.78 14.80 -4.29
CA ARG A 80 -12.65 15.72 -4.14
C ARG A 80 -12.17 16.17 -5.52
N LYS A 81 -11.95 17.47 -5.68
CA LYS A 81 -11.53 18.08 -6.96
C LYS A 81 -10.26 17.47 -7.53
N SER A 82 -9.39 16.91 -6.69
CA SER A 82 -8.17 16.20 -7.06
C SER A 82 -8.43 14.81 -7.68
N THR A 83 -9.56 14.19 -7.34
CA THR A 83 -9.86 12.78 -7.63
C THR A 83 -10.99 12.66 -8.66
N LYS A 84 -12.10 13.38 -8.46
CA LYS A 84 -13.27 13.44 -9.37
C LYS A 84 -13.69 12.07 -9.91
N MET A 85 -13.87 11.10 -9.02
CA MET A 85 -14.32 9.77 -9.38
C MET A 85 -15.86 9.71 -9.41
N PRO A 86 -16.46 8.92 -10.32
CA PRO A 86 -17.91 8.72 -10.33
C PRO A 86 -18.42 8.21 -8.98
N HIS A 87 -19.65 8.49 -8.59
CA HIS A 87 -20.19 7.96 -7.33
C HIS A 87 -20.36 6.45 -7.35
N ILE A 88 -20.29 5.84 -6.17
CA ILE A 88 -20.77 4.47 -5.93
C ILE A 88 -22.21 4.51 -5.44
N THR A 89 -22.99 3.55 -5.93
CA THR A 89 -24.39 3.36 -5.55
C THR A 89 -24.61 2.00 -4.92
N LEU A 90 -25.47 1.93 -3.90
CA LEU A 90 -25.86 0.72 -3.21
C LEU A 90 -27.04 0.07 -3.93
N GLU A 91 -26.83 -1.14 -4.45
CA GLU A 91 -27.85 -1.94 -5.14
C GLU A 91 -28.03 -3.27 -4.41
N GLY A 92 -28.96 -3.30 -3.47
CA GLY A 92 -29.12 -4.42 -2.55
C GLY A 92 -27.85 -4.61 -1.71
N ASN A 93 -27.17 -5.74 -1.88
CA ASN A 93 -25.93 -6.07 -1.18
C ASN A 93 -24.66 -5.85 -2.03
N ASN A 94 -24.77 -5.12 -3.15
CA ASN A 94 -23.65 -4.83 -4.03
C ASN A 94 -23.45 -3.33 -4.20
N LEU A 95 -22.24 -2.95 -4.60
CA LEU A 95 -21.93 -1.60 -5.06
C LEU A 95 -21.95 -1.57 -6.59
N SER A 96 -22.42 -0.47 -7.14
CA SER A 96 -22.37 -0.20 -8.58
C SER A 96 -21.74 1.17 -8.85
N VAL A 97 -21.23 1.35 -10.07
CA VAL A 97 -20.76 2.64 -10.58
C VAL A 97 -21.36 2.81 -11.97
N ASN A 98 -22.02 3.94 -12.21
CA ASN A 98 -22.69 4.22 -13.49
C ASN A 98 -23.64 3.08 -13.94
N GLY A 99 -24.37 2.48 -13.00
CA GLY A 99 -25.31 1.38 -13.27
C GLY A 99 -24.65 0.02 -13.54
N ILE A 100 -23.34 -0.11 -13.37
CA ILE A 100 -22.62 -1.38 -13.51
C ILE A 100 -22.24 -1.87 -12.12
N THR A 101 -22.78 -3.02 -11.72
CA THR A 101 -22.41 -3.68 -10.48
C THR A 101 -20.92 -4.05 -10.49
N ILE A 102 -20.20 -3.65 -9.45
CA ILE A 102 -18.80 -3.98 -9.28
C ILE A 102 -18.68 -5.46 -8.91
N ASN A 103 -17.90 -6.20 -9.68
CA ASN A 103 -17.58 -7.60 -9.38
C ASN A 103 -16.11 -7.87 -9.72
N ASP A 104 -15.26 -7.90 -8.69
CA ASP A 104 -13.85 -8.24 -8.85
C ASP A 104 -13.67 -9.76 -8.98
N PRO A 105 -13.22 -10.27 -10.15
CA PRO A 105 -13.02 -11.71 -10.35
C PRO A 105 -11.88 -12.28 -9.48
N LEU A 106 -11.04 -11.42 -8.90
CA LEU A 106 -9.96 -11.81 -7.98
C LEU A 106 -10.34 -11.61 -6.51
N ARG A 107 -11.62 -11.32 -6.22
CA ARG A 107 -12.10 -11.24 -4.84
C ARG A 107 -11.84 -12.52 -4.09
N ASP A 108 -11.33 -12.39 -2.87
CA ASP A 108 -11.27 -13.51 -1.93
C ASP A 108 -12.71 -13.97 -1.64
N THR A 109 -13.00 -15.23 -1.98
CA THR A 109 -14.33 -15.82 -1.85
C THR A 109 -14.86 -15.79 -0.42
N ASP A 110 -13.97 -15.77 0.57
CA ASP A 110 -14.31 -15.73 2.00
C ASP A 110 -14.68 -14.31 2.48
N VAL A 111 -14.56 -13.29 1.61
CA VAL A 111 -14.86 -11.90 1.94
C VAL A 111 -16.12 -11.46 1.19
N PRO A 112 -17.20 -11.04 1.87
CA PRO A 112 -18.40 -10.54 1.21
C PRO A 112 -18.10 -9.43 0.19
N SER A 113 -18.84 -9.41 -0.93
CA SER A 113 -18.63 -8.47 -2.05
C SER A 113 -18.54 -7.01 -1.57
N LEU A 114 -19.49 -6.61 -0.74
CA LEU A 114 -19.55 -5.26 -0.19
C LEU A 114 -18.32 -4.92 0.67
N ILE A 115 -17.95 -5.81 1.60
CA ILE A 115 -16.74 -5.64 2.43
C ILE A 115 -15.48 -5.59 1.57
N TRP A 116 -15.38 -6.42 0.54
CA TRP A 116 -14.23 -6.44 -0.37
C TRP A 116 -14.01 -5.06 -1.02
N GLU A 117 -15.07 -4.45 -1.54
CA GLU A 117 -14.98 -3.14 -2.19
C GLU A 117 -14.68 -2.01 -1.19
N ILE A 118 -15.27 -2.03 0.02
CA ILE A 118 -14.91 -1.06 1.07
C ILE A 118 -13.43 -1.16 1.46
N ARG A 119 -12.91 -2.40 1.59
CA ARG A 119 -11.49 -2.63 1.91
C ARG A 119 -10.56 -2.23 0.75
N ARG A 120 -11.03 -2.29 -0.50
CA ARG A 120 -10.31 -1.78 -1.68
C ARG A 120 -10.25 -0.26 -1.69
N GLU A 121 -11.36 0.42 -1.44
CA GLU A 121 -11.40 1.88 -1.28
C GLU A 121 -10.45 2.33 -0.16
N ARG A 122 -10.49 1.65 1.00
CA ARG A 122 -9.60 1.94 2.13
C ARG A 122 -8.13 1.80 1.76
N ARG A 123 -7.77 0.73 1.02
CA ARG A 123 -6.39 0.48 0.58
C ARG A 123 -5.84 1.61 -0.27
N ILE A 124 -6.66 2.16 -1.18
CA ILE A 124 -6.27 3.24 -2.07
C ILE A 124 -6.24 4.57 -1.32
N GLU A 125 -7.30 4.87 -0.59
CA GLU A 125 -7.43 6.15 0.10
C GLU A 125 -6.31 6.38 1.10
N LEU A 126 -5.85 5.33 1.78
CA LEU A 126 -4.91 5.42 2.91
C LEU A 126 -3.56 4.74 2.60
N VAL A 127 -3.22 4.60 1.31
CA VAL A 127 -1.90 4.10 0.88
C VAL A 127 -0.77 4.97 1.44
N TYR A 128 0.34 4.34 1.86
CA TYR A 128 1.52 5.01 2.46
C TYR A 128 1.29 5.71 3.81
N GLU A 129 0.19 5.41 4.50
CA GLU A 129 -0.09 6.01 5.83
C GLU A 129 0.21 5.07 7.01
N GLY A 130 0.97 3.99 6.77
CA GLY A 130 1.36 3.04 7.82
C GLY A 130 0.26 2.09 8.30
N ILE A 131 -0.99 2.24 7.83
CA ILE A 131 -2.11 1.46 8.34
C ILE A 131 -2.31 0.09 7.68
N ARG A 132 -1.76 -0.14 6.48
CA ARG A 132 -2.07 -1.34 5.68
C ARG A 132 -1.70 -2.64 6.41
N PHE A 133 -0.62 -2.64 7.19
CA PHE A 133 -0.23 -3.80 7.98
C PHE A 133 -1.26 -4.11 9.06
N ASN A 134 -1.75 -3.08 9.76
CA ASN A 134 -2.78 -3.23 10.80
C ASN A 134 -4.13 -3.62 10.20
N ASP A 135 -4.49 -3.09 9.03
CA ASP A 135 -5.68 -3.52 8.28
C ASP A 135 -5.62 -5.01 7.95
N LEU A 136 -4.51 -5.51 7.41
CA LEU A 136 -4.36 -6.94 7.13
C LEU A 136 -4.40 -7.80 8.38
N ARG A 137 -3.85 -7.33 9.51
CA ARG A 137 -3.89 -8.03 10.80
C ARG A 137 -5.31 -8.17 11.33
N ARG A 138 -6.04 -7.07 11.45
CA ARG A 138 -7.41 -7.07 12.00
C ARG A 138 -8.41 -7.78 11.10
N TRP A 139 -8.14 -7.85 9.80
CA TRP A 139 -8.95 -8.64 8.86
C TRP A 139 -8.61 -10.12 8.84
N ASN A 140 -7.58 -10.56 9.56
CA ASN A 140 -7.02 -11.91 9.48
C ASN A 140 -6.62 -12.29 8.04
N LYS A 141 -5.94 -11.37 7.34
CA LYS A 141 -5.51 -11.52 5.94
C LYS A 141 -4.02 -11.20 5.74
N LEU A 142 -3.15 -11.41 6.73
CA LEU A 142 -1.69 -11.20 6.57
C LEU A 142 -1.09 -12.00 5.41
N LYS A 143 -1.67 -13.17 5.07
CA LYS A 143 -1.31 -13.96 3.90
C LYS A 143 -1.34 -13.18 2.57
N TYR A 144 -2.08 -12.08 2.48
CA TYR A 144 -2.07 -11.20 1.30
C TYR A 144 -0.78 -10.39 1.13
N ALA A 145 0.08 -10.33 2.15
CA ALA A 145 1.39 -9.69 2.06
C ALA A 145 2.51 -10.69 1.73
N ASP A 146 2.20 -11.99 1.70
CA ASP A 146 3.14 -13.04 1.35
C ASP A 146 3.42 -13.01 -0.17
N MET A 147 4.67 -12.77 -0.53
CA MET A 147 5.12 -12.65 -1.92
C MET A 147 5.25 -14.01 -2.62
N SER A 148 5.35 -15.10 -1.86
CA SER A 148 5.36 -16.45 -2.43
C SER A 148 3.94 -16.88 -2.79
N LEU A 149 2.95 -16.53 -1.97
CA LEU A 149 1.53 -16.77 -2.26
C LEU A 149 0.96 -15.77 -3.26
N ASN A 150 1.49 -14.54 -3.29
CA ASN A 150 1.02 -13.46 -4.16
C ASN A 150 2.19 -12.84 -4.96
N PRO A 151 2.69 -13.53 -6.00
CA PRO A 151 3.88 -13.09 -6.75
C PRO A 151 3.78 -11.70 -7.36
N LYS A 152 2.57 -11.24 -7.66
CA LYS A 152 2.29 -9.90 -8.21
C LYS A 152 2.73 -8.76 -7.28
N LEU A 153 2.90 -9.01 -5.98
CA LEU A 153 3.38 -8.00 -5.03
C LEU A 153 4.82 -7.56 -5.29
N ASN A 154 5.60 -8.40 -5.97
CA ASN A 154 7.00 -8.15 -6.30
C ASN A 154 7.17 -7.71 -7.76
N LEU A 155 6.10 -7.23 -8.41
CA LEU A 155 6.15 -6.66 -9.75
C LEU A 155 6.15 -5.12 -9.67
N GLY A 156 7.10 -4.52 -10.38
CA GLY A 156 7.23 -3.08 -10.58
C GLY A 156 6.64 -2.60 -11.90
N ALA A 157 7.15 -1.49 -12.41
CA ALA A 157 6.76 -0.93 -13.69
C ALA A 157 7.10 -1.86 -14.85
N TRP A 158 6.31 -1.81 -15.92
CA TRP A 158 6.71 -2.40 -17.18
C TRP A 158 7.86 -1.58 -17.78
N LEU A 159 8.97 -2.23 -18.08
CA LEU A 159 10.16 -1.63 -18.66
C LEU A 159 10.51 -2.34 -19.96
N ASP A 160 10.52 -1.58 -21.06
CA ASP A 160 11.21 -1.93 -22.30
C ASP A 160 12.55 -1.21 -22.29
N LYS A 161 13.64 -1.93 -21.99
CA LYS A 161 14.98 -1.35 -21.77
C LYS A 161 15.48 -0.60 -22.99
N GLU A 162 15.26 -1.14 -24.18
CA GLU A 162 15.73 -0.54 -25.44
C GLU A 162 15.01 0.77 -25.73
N LYS A 163 13.67 0.77 -25.64
CA LYS A 163 12.89 2.00 -25.81
C LYS A 163 13.22 3.03 -24.74
N TYR A 164 13.40 2.58 -23.49
CA TYR A 164 13.77 3.47 -22.39
C TYR A 164 15.14 4.12 -22.62
N ILE A 165 16.14 3.38 -23.09
CA ILE A 165 17.47 3.90 -23.43
C ILE A 165 17.36 4.99 -24.50
N VAL A 166 16.65 4.71 -25.60
CA VAL A 166 16.45 5.68 -26.69
C VAL A 166 15.77 6.94 -26.17
N TRP A 167 14.66 6.78 -25.45
CA TRP A 167 13.93 7.92 -24.87
C TRP A 167 14.81 8.74 -23.91
N TYR A 168 15.50 8.08 -22.98
CA TYR A 168 16.29 8.75 -21.94
C TYR A 168 17.45 9.53 -22.55
N ASN A 169 18.23 8.91 -23.44
CA ASN A 169 19.37 9.56 -24.07
C ASN A 169 18.94 10.73 -24.95
N ASN A 170 17.81 10.61 -25.67
CA ASN A 170 17.28 11.71 -26.47
C ASN A 170 16.74 12.86 -25.62
N LYS A 171 16.03 12.54 -24.53
CA LYS A 171 15.39 13.54 -23.65
C LYS A 171 16.39 14.30 -22.79
N TYR A 172 17.31 13.58 -22.14
CA TYR A 172 18.22 14.14 -21.14
C TYR A 172 19.61 14.46 -21.68
N LYS A 173 19.99 13.90 -22.84
CA LYS A 173 21.30 14.12 -23.50
C LYS A 173 22.47 14.09 -22.50
N PRO A 174 22.59 13.02 -21.69
CA PRO A 174 23.65 12.94 -20.69
C PRO A 174 25.03 12.93 -21.36
N SER A 175 26.06 13.42 -20.66
CA SER A 175 27.45 13.36 -21.14
C SER A 175 27.91 11.93 -21.43
N THR A 176 27.40 10.96 -20.67
CA THR A 176 27.55 9.53 -20.92
C THR A 176 26.18 8.91 -21.16
N PRO A 177 25.85 8.49 -22.40
CA PRO A 177 24.61 7.77 -22.71
C PRO A 177 24.45 6.50 -21.88
N ILE A 178 23.22 6.24 -21.42
CA ILE A 178 22.90 4.94 -20.82
C ILE A 178 22.83 3.87 -21.90
N THR A 179 23.19 2.64 -21.54
CA THR A 179 23.19 1.48 -22.44
C THR A 179 22.50 0.30 -21.77
N LEU A 180 22.33 -0.82 -22.47
CA LEU A 180 21.83 -2.06 -21.87
C LEU A 180 22.68 -2.49 -20.66
N GLN A 181 24.00 -2.27 -20.72
CA GLN A 181 24.91 -2.56 -19.62
C GLN A 181 24.62 -1.70 -18.38
N THR A 182 24.16 -0.47 -18.55
CA THR A 182 23.70 0.40 -17.46
C THR A 182 22.47 -0.17 -16.76
N LEU A 183 21.60 -0.87 -17.49
CA LEU A 183 20.34 -1.43 -16.99
C LEU A 183 20.44 -2.93 -16.66
N LYS A 184 21.65 -3.50 -16.59
CA LYS A 184 21.85 -4.95 -16.41
C LYS A 184 21.32 -5.48 -15.07
N SER A 185 21.38 -4.66 -14.02
CA SER A 185 20.94 -5.01 -12.66
C SER A 185 19.42 -4.93 -12.49
N ILE A 186 18.69 -4.39 -13.48
CA ILE A 186 17.23 -4.37 -13.45
C ILE A 186 16.75 -5.75 -13.92
N ASN A 187 16.28 -6.54 -12.97
CA ASN A 187 15.69 -7.84 -13.26
C ASN A 187 14.27 -7.67 -13.79
N LEU A 188 13.88 -8.53 -14.74
CA LEU A 188 12.55 -8.55 -15.35
C LEU A 188 11.87 -9.88 -15.07
N ASP A 189 10.55 -9.90 -15.13
CA ASP A 189 9.70 -11.08 -14.91
C ASP A 189 9.81 -12.15 -16.02
N ARG A 190 10.58 -11.88 -17.07
CA ARG A 190 10.73 -12.73 -18.25
C ARG A 190 12.08 -12.51 -18.92
N ASN A 191 12.47 -13.45 -19.77
CA ASN A 191 13.67 -13.34 -20.60
C ASN A 191 13.54 -12.20 -21.61
N GLY A 192 14.67 -11.55 -21.91
CA GLY A 192 14.76 -10.46 -22.89
C GLY A 192 14.85 -9.08 -22.24
N ASN A 193 14.58 -8.04 -23.04
CA ASN A 193 14.77 -6.64 -22.67
C ASN A 193 13.46 -5.92 -22.30
N ALA A 194 12.31 -6.60 -22.33
CA ALA A 194 11.01 -6.03 -22.01
C ALA A 194 10.21 -6.92 -21.05
N GLY A 195 9.73 -6.34 -19.94
CA GLY A 195 9.01 -7.06 -18.90
C GLY A 195 8.65 -6.18 -17.70
N TYR A 196 7.98 -6.75 -16.70
CA TYR A 196 7.79 -6.08 -15.41
C TYR A 196 9.08 -6.16 -14.60
N ILE A 197 9.49 -5.05 -13.97
CA ILE A 197 10.62 -5.03 -13.05
C ILE A 197 10.35 -5.98 -11.88
N VAL A 198 11.34 -6.79 -11.48
CA VAL A 198 11.28 -7.68 -10.32
C VAL A 198 12.34 -7.24 -9.31
N PRO A 199 11.95 -6.51 -8.24
CA PRO A 199 12.92 -5.98 -7.27
C PRO A 199 13.65 -7.07 -6.47
N ILE A 200 12.94 -8.12 -6.08
CA ILE A 200 13.49 -9.21 -5.26
C ILE A 200 13.57 -10.48 -6.10
N THR A 201 14.78 -10.92 -6.45
CA THR A 201 14.99 -12.16 -7.22
C THR A 201 15.45 -13.34 -6.36
N ASP A 202 15.97 -13.08 -5.16
CA ASP A 202 16.31 -14.15 -4.22
C ASP A 202 15.03 -14.58 -3.47
N ASN A 203 14.66 -15.84 -3.64
CA ASN A 203 13.50 -16.46 -2.99
C ASN A 203 13.58 -16.43 -1.46
N ASN A 204 14.79 -16.34 -0.88
CA ASN A 204 14.99 -16.24 0.57
C ASN A 204 14.68 -14.83 1.10
N MET A 205 14.72 -13.82 0.22
CA MET A 205 14.40 -12.43 0.55
C MET A 205 12.91 -12.10 0.32
N LEU A 206 12.15 -13.02 -0.28
CA LEU A 206 10.71 -12.84 -0.45
C LEU A 206 10.04 -12.77 0.93
N ARG A 207 9.17 -11.77 1.11
CA ARG A 207 8.35 -11.68 2.30
C ARG A 207 7.43 -12.90 2.38
N LYS A 208 7.53 -13.65 3.46
CA LYS A 208 6.63 -14.77 3.78
C LYS A 208 5.93 -14.46 5.09
N TYR A 209 4.63 -14.70 5.14
CA TYR A 209 3.87 -14.51 6.38
C TYR A 209 3.97 -15.76 7.25
N GLN A 210 3.92 -15.57 8.56
CA GLN A 210 3.73 -16.62 9.55
C GLN A 210 2.65 -16.20 10.55
N GLU A 211 1.99 -17.16 11.20
CA GLU A 211 0.92 -16.87 12.18
C GLU A 211 1.40 -15.98 13.34
N LYS A 212 2.65 -16.13 13.77
CA LYS A 212 3.25 -15.27 14.81
C LYS A 212 3.28 -13.79 14.42
N ASP A 213 3.31 -13.47 13.12
CA ASP A 213 3.44 -12.09 12.63
C ASP A 213 2.15 -11.27 12.84
N TYR A 214 1.06 -11.91 13.31
CA TYR A 214 -0.13 -11.21 13.80
C TYR A 214 0.11 -10.44 15.10
N LEU A 215 1.20 -10.69 15.81
CA LEU A 215 1.61 -9.96 17.01
C LEU A 215 3.09 -9.60 16.93
N TYR A 216 3.48 -8.48 17.54
CA TYR A 216 4.90 -8.15 17.69
C TYR A 216 5.51 -9.00 18.81
N PRO A 217 6.79 -9.40 18.72
CA PRO A 217 7.46 -10.02 19.87
C PRO A 217 7.56 -9.03 21.03
N ILE A 218 7.42 -9.53 22.25
CA ILE A 218 7.81 -8.79 23.44
C ILE A 218 9.35 -8.72 23.45
N PRO A 219 9.96 -7.53 23.63
CA PRO A 219 11.41 -7.41 23.67
C PRO A 219 12.02 -8.26 24.79
N LEU A 220 13.11 -8.98 24.49
CA LEU A 220 13.74 -9.92 25.43
C LEU A 220 14.14 -9.24 26.75
N ASP A 221 14.69 -8.02 26.68
CA ASP A 221 15.10 -7.26 27.85
C ASP A 221 13.93 -6.96 28.81
N GLN A 222 12.70 -6.83 28.29
CA GLN A 222 11.52 -6.65 29.12
C GLN A 222 11.15 -7.95 29.84
N ILE A 223 11.28 -9.10 29.18
CA ILE A 223 11.08 -10.41 29.81
C ILE A 223 12.10 -10.61 30.93
N THR A 224 13.39 -10.41 30.62
CA THR A 224 14.47 -10.51 31.61
C THR A 224 14.29 -9.53 32.77
N LEU A 225 13.85 -8.29 32.52
CA LEU A 225 13.56 -7.32 33.57
C LEU A 225 12.49 -7.83 34.54
N TYR A 226 11.40 -8.40 34.04
CA TYR A 226 10.33 -8.96 34.87
C TYR A 226 10.83 -10.14 35.70
N GLU A 227 11.66 -11.02 35.12
CA GLU A 227 12.29 -12.13 35.83
C GLU A 227 13.15 -11.65 36.99
N THR A 228 13.93 -10.57 36.83
CA THR A 228 14.73 -9.98 37.95
C THR A 228 13.87 -9.47 39.11
N LYS A 229 12.58 -9.21 38.87
CA LYS A 229 11.59 -8.80 39.88
C LYS A 229 10.75 -9.97 40.40
N GLY A 230 11.12 -11.21 40.06
CA GLY A 230 10.37 -12.41 40.45
C GLY A 230 8.97 -12.48 39.82
N LYS A 231 8.79 -11.89 38.63
CA LYS A 231 7.54 -11.92 37.86
C LYS A 231 7.76 -12.64 36.53
N GLU A 232 6.73 -13.33 36.07
CA GLU A 232 6.72 -13.97 34.75
C GLU A 232 6.07 -13.03 33.72
N LEU A 233 6.76 -12.78 32.61
CA LEU A 233 6.21 -12.13 31.42
C LEU A 233 6.33 -13.08 30.24
N LYS A 234 5.21 -13.69 29.84
CA LYS A 234 5.17 -14.69 28.76
C LYS A 234 5.23 -14.03 27.39
N GLN A 235 6.02 -14.63 26.49
CA GLN A 235 6.12 -14.23 25.09
C GLN A 235 4.82 -14.53 24.31
N ASN A 236 4.58 -13.77 23.25
CA ASN A 236 3.54 -14.05 22.26
C ASN A 236 3.81 -15.38 21.53
N THR A 237 2.77 -16.13 21.22
CA THR A 237 2.90 -17.45 20.58
C THR A 237 3.72 -17.40 19.29
N GLY A 238 4.77 -18.23 19.23
CA GLY A 238 5.64 -18.40 18.06
C GLY A 238 6.85 -17.47 18.01
N TRP A 239 6.97 -16.51 18.93
CA TRP A 239 8.14 -15.67 19.11
C TRP A 239 9.08 -16.19 20.20
#